data_AF-A0AAP3BCR6-F1
#
_entry.id   AF-A0AAP3BCR6-F1
#
_cell.length_a   1.000
_cell.length_b   1.000
_cell.length_c   1.000
_cell.angle_alpha   90.00
_cell.angle_beta   90.00
_cell.angle_gamma   90.00
#
_symmetry.space_group_name_H-M   'P 1'
#
loop_
_entity.id
_entity.type
_entity.pdbx_description
1 polymer ?
#
loop_
_entity_poly.entity_id
_entity_poly.type
_entity_poly.pdbx_seq_one_letter_code
_entity_poly.pdbx_strand_id
1 'polypeptide(L)'
;MIERKEYMNLLEKWRDKKTIKVVTGIRRCGKSSLLRMFREKLLSDGVSEEQVQNLNFEDLDNEPFLDYKILYAHVKKNLCQTR
;
A
#
# COMPACT_ATOMS: atom_id res chain seq x y z
N MET A 1 6.69 -13.87 -12.44
CA MET A 1 6.96 -13.65 -11.00
C MET A 1 6.27 -14.78 -10.24
N ILE A 2 6.95 -15.51 -9.35
CA ILE A 2 6.33 -16.62 -8.62
C ILE A 2 5.38 -16.02 -7.57
N GLU A 3 4.11 -16.40 -7.64
CA GLU A 3 3.08 -15.92 -6.72
C GLU A 3 3.36 -16.41 -5.30
N ARG A 4 3.50 -15.45 -4.37
CA ARG A 4 3.71 -15.72 -2.95
C ARG A 4 2.37 -15.99 -2.26
N LYS A 5 1.74 -17.11 -2.61
CA LYS A 5 0.36 -17.46 -2.22
C LYS A 5 0.07 -17.32 -0.73
N GLU A 6 0.97 -17.79 0.14
CA GLU A 6 0.79 -17.70 1.59
C GLU A 6 0.69 -16.24 2.10
N TYR A 7 1.63 -15.38 1.68
CA TYR A 7 1.65 -13.98 2.07
C TYR A 7 0.48 -13.18 1.47
N MET A 8 0.10 -13.48 0.22
CA MET A 8 -1.06 -12.89 -0.42
C MET A 8 -2.36 -13.27 0.32
N ASN A 9 -2.52 -14.54 0.68
CA ASN A 9 -3.68 -15.01 1.47
C ASN A 9 -3.74 -14.35 2.85
N LEU A 10 -2.60 -14.10 3.48
CA LEU A 10 -2.55 -13.36 4.74
C LEU A 10 -3.05 -11.92 4.54
N LEU A 11 -2.52 -11.20 3.55
CA LEU A 11 -2.96 -9.82 3.25
C LEU A 11 -4.46 -9.76 2.95
N GLU A 12 -4.97 -10.72 2.17
CA GLU A 12 -6.39 -10.86 1.83
C GLU A 12 -7.28 -11.02 3.08
N LYS A 13 -6.89 -11.90 4.01
CA LYS A 13 -7.63 -12.16 5.26
C LYS A 13 -7.78 -10.90 6.13
N TRP A 14 -6.88 -9.94 5.98
CA TRP A 14 -6.86 -8.70 6.76
C TRP A 14 -7.32 -7.47 5.98
N ARG A 15 -7.59 -7.58 4.67
CA ARG A 15 -7.94 -6.46 3.77
C ARG A 15 -8.99 -5.53 4.38
N ASP A 16 -10.16 -6.08 4.70
CA ASP A 16 -11.35 -5.29 5.08
C ASP A 16 -11.42 -4.95 6.57
N LYS A 17 -10.36 -5.26 7.34
CA LYS A 17 -10.28 -4.94 8.76
C LYS A 17 -9.67 -3.56 8.94
N LYS A 18 -10.26 -2.75 9.82
CA LYS A 18 -9.78 -1.39 10.19
C LYS A 18 -8.54 -1.45 11.11
N THR A 19 -7.50 -2.16 10.69
CA THR A 19 -6.21 -2.28 11.39
C THR A 19 -5.08 -1.85 10.48
N ILE A 20 -3.98 -1.36 11.07
CA ILE A 20 -2.73 -1.08 10.35
C ILE A 20 -1.98 -2.39 10.15
N LYS A 21 -1.48 -2.64 8.94
CA LYS A 21 -0.70 -3.84 8.60
C LYS A 21 0.72 -3.41 8.31
N VAL A 22 1.70 -4.03 8.98
CA VAL A 22 3.12 -3.75 8.78
C VAL A 22 3.79 -5.00 8.24
N VAL A 23 4.40 -4.91 7.05
CA VAL A 23 5.17 -6.00 6.44
C VAL A 23 6.65 -5.79 6.76
N THR A 24 7.21 -6.64 7.61
CA THR A 24 8.62 -6.59 8.02
C THR A 24 9.46 -7.63 7.27
N GLY A 25 10.78 -7.48 7.32
CA GLY A 25 11.73 -8.44 6.72
C GLY A 25 13.00 -7.77 6.21
N ILE A 26 14.03 -8.57 5.96
CA ILE A 26 15.35 -8.10 5.51
C ILE A 26 15.30 -7.32 4.18
N ARG A 27 16.29 -6.47 3.92
CA ARG A 27 16.42 -5.76 2.64
C ARG A 27 16.46 -6.77 1.48
N ARG A 28 15.84 -6.44 0.34
CA ARG A 28 15.77 -7.29 -0.87
C ARG A 28 14.99 -8.62 -0.75
N CYS A 29 14.22 -8.84 0.32
CA CYS A 29 13.34 -10.04 0.40
C CYS A 29 12.05 -9.96 -0.44
N GLY A 30 11.79 -8.82 -1.11
CA GLY A 30 10.66 -8.66 -2.05
C GLY A 30 9.38 -8.04 -1.46
N LYS A 31 9.47 -7.32 -0.33
CA LYS A 31 8.31 -6.64 0.31
C LYS A 31 7.59 -5.67 -0.64
N SER A 32 8.34 -4.77 -1.31
CA SER A 32 7.76 -3.81 -2.25
C SER A 32 7.08 -4.53 -3.41
N SER A 33 7.65 -5.64 -3.88
CA SER A 33 7.04 -6.47 -4.92
C SER A 33 5.75 -7.17 -4.43
N LEU A 34 5.71 -7.61 -3.16
CA LEU A 34 4.50 -8.17 -2.53
C LEU A 34 3.38 -7.13 -2.44
N LEU A 35 3.68 -5.92 -1.95
CA LEU A 35 2.70 -4.84 -1.86
C LEU A 35 2.20 -4.39 -3.23
N ARG A 36 3.08 -4.39 -4.25
CA ARG A 36 2.68 -4.12 -5.64
C ARG A 36 1.69 -5.17 -6.17
N MET A 37 1.98 -6.47 -5.99
CA MET A 37 1.05 -7.53 -6.38
C MET A 37 -0.29 -7.43 -5.63
N PHE A 38 -0.25 -7.04 -4.35
CA PHE A 38 -1.47 -6.85 -3.58
C PHE A 38 -2.29 -5.66 -4.11
N ARG A 39 -1.66 -4.54 -4.47
CA ARG A 39 -2.33 -3.44 -5.18
C ARG A 39 -2.95 -3.90 -6.50
N GLU A 40 -2.21 -4.61 -7.34
CA GLU A 40 -2.73 -5.13 -8.61
C GLU A 40 -3.95 -6.02 -8.41
N LYS A 41 -3.92 -6.88 -7.37
CA LYS A 41 -5.07 -7.70 -6.99
C LYS A 41 -6.27 -6.85 -6.53
N LEU A 42 -6.06 -5.83 -5.69
CA LEU A 42 -7.15 -4.94 -5.25
C LEU A 42 -7.85 -4.28 -6.44
N LEU A 43 -7.08 -3.78 -7.41
CA LEU A 43 -7.61 -3.19 -8.63
C LEU A 43 -8.38 -4.22 -9.47
N SER A 44 -7.84 -5.44 -9.60
CA SER A 44 -8.52 -6.55 -10.28
C SER A 44 -9.82 -6.99 -9.58
N ASP A 45 -9.91 -6.83 -8.26
CA ASP A 45 -11.09 -7.15 -7.46
C ASP A 45 -12.13 -6.00 -7.45
N GLY A 46 -11.87 -4.90 -8.18
CA GLY A 46 -12.81 -3.80 -8.39
C GLY A 46 -12.62 -2.59 -7.46
N VAL A 47 -11.55 -2.53 -6.66
CA VAL A 47 -11.18 -1.30 -5.94
C VAL A 47 -10.73 -0.25 -6.96
N SER A 48 -11.27 0.97 -6.88
CA SER A 48 -10.87 2.02 -7.84
C SER A 48 -9.44 2.49 -7.56
N GLU A 49 -8.75 2.94 -8.61
CA GLU A 49 -7.41 3.49 -8.48
C GLU A 49 -7.38 4.71 -7.53
N GLU A 50 -8.44 5.51 -7.50
CA GLU A 50 -8.52 6.67 -6.59
C GLU A 50 -8.56 6.27 -5.11
N GLN A 51 -8.99 5.03 -4.81
CA GLN A 51 -9.03 4.49 -3.44
C GLN A 51 -7.67 3.95 -2.98
N VAL A 52 -6.65 3.93 -3.84
CA VAL A 52 -5.32 3.40 -3.54
C VAL A 52 -4.28 4.52 -3.58
N GLN A 53 -3.68 4.82 -2.42
CA GLN A 53 -2.54 5.73 -2.33
C GLN A 53 -1.26 4.91 -2.12
N ASN A 54 -0.29 5.04 -3.03
CA ASN A 54 0.99 4.35 -2.97
C ASN A 54 2.14 5.36 -2.94
N LEU A 55 2.99 5.30 -1.92
CA LEU A 55 4.13 6.20 -1.74
C LEU A 55 5.40 5.38 -1.53
N ASN A 56 6.43 5.66 -2.35
CA ASN A 56 7.75 5.07 -2.20
C ASN A 56 8.70 6.07 -1.54
N PHE A 57 8.95 5.92 -0.24
CA PHE A 57 9.86 6.80 0.51
C PHE A 57 11.35 6.62 0.16
N GLU A 58 11.71 5.64 -0.66
CA GLU A 58 13.06 5.52 -1.23
C GLU A 58 13.26 6.38 -2.49
N ASP A 59 12.17 6.93 -3.05
CA ASP A 59 12.21 7.82 -4.20
C ASP A 59 12.52 9.26 -3.75
N LEU A 60 13.47 9.92 -4.40
CA LEU A 60 13.88 11.29 -4.09
C LEU A 60 12.73 12.28 -4.32
N ASP A 61 11.87 12.03 -5.32
CA ASP A 61 10.71 12.87 -5.58
C ASP A 61 9.70 12.86 -4.41
N ASN A 62 9.78 11.85 -3.53
CA ASN A 62 8.93 11.68 -2.36
C ASN A 62 9.60 12.12 -1.05
N GLU A 63 10.84 12.64 -1.07
CA GLU A 63 11.54 13.14 0.13
C GLU A 63 10.71 14.15 0.95
N PRO A 64 9.92 15.07 0.35
CA PRO A 64 9.04 15.97 1.13
C PRO A 64 8.03 15.24 2.01
N PHE A 65 7.64 14.00 1.68
CA PHE A 65 6.71 13.21 2.50
C PHE A 65 7.35 12.59 3.74
N LEU A 66 8.65 12.78 3.97
CA LEU A 66 9.29 12.43 5.25
C LEU A 66 8.85 13.37 6.37
N ASP A 67 8.39 14.59 6.05
CA ASP A 67 7.68 15.44 7.01
C ASP A 67 6.24 14.93 7.20
N TYR A 68 5.92 14.53 8.43
CA TYR A 68 4.63 13.94 8.76
C TYR A 68 3.43 14.89 8.51
N LYS A 69 3.62 16.21 8.58
CA LYS A 69 2.56 17.19 8.28
C LYS A 69 2.28 17.23 6.79
N ILE A 70 3.32 17.17 5.97
CA ILE A 70 3.19 17.10 4.50
C ILE A 70 2.52 15.79 4.10
N LEU A 71 2.98 14.66 4.66
CA LEU A 71 2.36 13.35 4.44
C LEU A 71 0.89 13.33 4.87
N TYR A 72 0.58 13.83 6.07
CA TYR A 72 -0.80 13.90 6.56
C TYR A 72 -1.69 14.74 5.65
N ALA A 73 -1.21 15.91 5.22
CA ALA A 73 -1.95 16.79 4.32
C ALA A 73 -2.20 16.10 2.96
N HIS A 74 -1.19 15.42 2.41
CA HIS A 74 -1.31 14.65 1.17
C HIS A 74 -2.37 13.55 1.30
N VAL A 75 -2.26 12.70 2.32
CA VAL A 75 -3.18 11.58 2.52
C VAL A 75 -4.61 12.08 2.70
N LYS A 76 -4.80 13.10 3.53
CA LYS A 76 -6.12 13.70 3.81
C LYS A 76 -6.77 14.30 2.57
N LYS A 77 -5.98 15.00 1.73
CA LYS A 77 -6.46 15.60 0.48
C LYS A 77 -6.97 14.55 -0.51
N ASN A 78 -6.35 13.38 -0.51
CA ASN A 78 -6.65 12.29 -1.44
C ASN A 78 -7.58 11.21 -0.84
N LEU A 79 -8.23 11.47 0.30
CA LEU A 79 -9.26 10.58 0.81
C LEU A 79 -10.49 10.62 -0.09
N CYS A 80 -10.96 9.46 -0.54
CA CYS A 80 -12.24 9.37 -1.24
C CYS A 80 -13.37 9.85 -0.32
N GLN A 81 -14.29 10.64 -0.87
CA GLN A 81 -15.50 11.01 -0.15
C GLN A 81 -16.28 9.73 0.18
N THR A 82 -16.59 9.55 1.46
CA THR A 82 -17.51 8.48 1.87
C THR A 82 -18.90 8.90 1.37
N ARG A 83 -19.50 8.09 0.50
CA ARG A 83 -20.92 8.26 0.15
C ARG A 83 -21.80 7.97 1.35
#